data_AF-A0A2R3MYB5-F1
#
_entry.id   AF-A0A2R3MYB5-F1
#
_cell.length_a   1.000
_cell.length_b   1.000
_cell.length_c   1.000
_cell.angle_alpha   90.00
_cell.angle_beta   90.00
_cell.angle_gamma   90.00
#
_symmetry.space_group_name_H-M   'P 1'
#
loop_
_entity.id
_entity.type
_entity.pdbx_description
1 polymer ?
#
loop_
_entity_poly.entity_id
_entity_poly.type
_entity_poly.pdbx_seq_one_letter_code
_entity_poly.pdbx_strand_id
1 'polypeptide(L)'
;MFPKNTLRIAVGLFLLFFVVFVIFYGQQDWFGTGYPASASIREYYLTHALAGTGAENAVTAVYLDYRLFATLFETMLLFCSVIAVFYFSRHQGDHE
;
A
#
# COMPACT_ATOMS: atom_id res chain seq x y z
N MET A 1 14.11 -43.51 -7.96
CA MET A 1 12.91 -43.21 -7.14
C MET A 1 13.20 -41.92 -6.38
N PHE A 2 12.88 -40.76 -6.97
CA PHE A 2 13.16 -39.47 -6.35
C PHE A 2 12.30 -39.28 -5.11
N PRO A 3 12.86 -38.92 -3.95
CA PRO A 3 12.09 -38.80 -2.72
C PRO A 3 11.05 -37.69 -2.88
N LYS A 4 9.80 -38.00 -2.53
CA LYS A 4 8.59 -37.14 -2.67
C LYS A 4 8.76 -35.71 -2.11
N ASN A 5 9.71 -35.50 -1.21
CA ASN A 5 10.03 -34.19 -0.63
C ASN A 5 10.81 -33.27 -1.60
N THR A 6 11.68 -33.83 -2.44
CA THR A 6 12.43 -33.06 -3.46
C THR A 6 11.49 -32.46 -4.50
N LEU A 7 10.41 -33.17 -4.85
CA LEU A 7 9.38 -32.66 -5.76
C LEU A 7 8.61 -31.45 -5.17
N ARG A 8 8.24 -31.51 -3.89
CA ARG A 8 7.54 -30.39 -3.22
C ARG A 8 8.42 -29.15 -3.12
N ILE A 9 9.71 -29.33 -2.82
CA ILE A 9 10.69 -28.24 -2.75
C ILE A 9 10.91 -27.64 -4.14
N ALA A 10 11.05 -28.47 -5.18
CA ALA A 10 11.22 -27.99 -6.56
C ALA A 10 10.01 -27.18 -7.05
N VAL A 11 8.78 -27.63 -6.74
CA VAL A 11 7.56 -26.89 -7.07
C VAL A 11 7.49 -25.56 -6.31
N GLY A 12 7.86 -25.54 -5.01
CA GLY A 12 7.92 -24.31 -4.22
C GLY A 12 8.92 -23.30 -4.77
N LEU A 13 10.13 -23.76 -5.14
CA LEU A 13 11.16 -22.91 -5.75
C LEU A 13 10.73 -22.38 -7.12
N PHE A 14 10.07 -23.20 -7.93
CA PHE A 14 9.52 -22.78 -9.22
C PHE A 14 8.43 -21.71 -9.07
N LEU A 15 7.51 -21.88 -8.11
CA LEU A 15 6.48 -20.87 -7.82
C LEU A 15 7.09 -19.56 -7.30
N LEU A 16 8.07 -19.64 -6.41
CA LEU A 16 8.79 -18.46 -5.91
C LEU A 16 9.49 -17.73 -7.07
N PHE A 17 10.21 -18.47 -7.92
CA PHE A 17 10.87 -17.91 -9.09
C PHE A 17 9.86 -17.26 -10.05
N PHE A 18 8.72 -17.92 -10.29
CA PHE A 18 7.66 -17.39 -11.14
C PHE A 18 7.07 -16.08 -10.59
N VAL A 19 6.81 -16.00 -9.28
CA VAL A 19 6.34 -14.77 -8.62
C VAL A 19 7.36 -13.66 -8.76
N VAL A 20 8.65 -13.93 -8.48
CA VAL A 20 9.73 -12.95 -8.64
C VAL A 20 9.84 -12.50 -10.09
N PHE A 21 9.78 -13.42 -11.05
CA PHE A 21 9.82 -13.12 -12.47
C PHE A 21 8.66 -12.23 -12.92
N VAL A 22 7.43 -12.52 -12.47
CA VAL A 22 6.25 -11.69 -12.76
C VAL A 22 6.40 -10.28 -12.16
N ILE A 23 6.90 -10.17 -10.94
CA ILE A 23 7.15 -8.87 -10.31
C ILE A 23 8.17 -8.08 -11.14
N PHE A 24 9.32 -8.68 -11.46
CA PHE A 24 10.39 -8.04 -12.22
C PHE A 24 9.95 -7.62 -13.63
N TYR A 25 9.22 -8.49 -14.34
CA TYR A 25 8.70 -8.16 -15.66
C TYR A 25 7.64 -7.05 -15.60
N GLY A 26 6.82 -7.04 -14.54
CA GLY A 26 5.83 -5.98 -14.29
C GLY A 26 6.43 -4.64 -13.84
N GLN A 27 7.71 -4.59 -13.42
CA GLN A 27 8.35 -3.35 -12.96
C GLN A 27 8.82 -2.43 -14.09
N GLN A 28 8.73 -2.85 -15.36
CA GLN A 28 9.41 -2.18 -16.46
C GLN A 28 9.04 -0.69 -16.63
N ASP A 29 7.90 -0.26 -16.09
CA ASP A 29 7.42 1.14 -16.13
C ASP A 29 6.99 1.74 -14.77
N TRP A 30 7.13 1.02 -13.65
CA TRP A 30 6.65 1.51 -12.34
C TRP A 30 7.59 2.50 -11.65
N PHE A 31 8.89 2.41 -11.92
CA PHE A 31 9.93 3.28 -11.34
C PHE A 31 10.56 4.25 -12.35
N GLY A 32 10.11 4.23 -13.60
CA GLY A 32 10.62 5.09 -14.66
C GLY A 32 10.14 6.54 -14.52
N THR A 33 11.04 7.50 -14.75
CA THR A 33 10.76 8.95 -14.81
C THR A 33 9.84 9.37 -15.97
N GLY A 34 9.39 8.42 -16.79
CA GLY A 34 8.73 8.62 -18.07
C GLY A 34 7.24 8.28 -18.10
N TYR A 35 6.49 8.48 -17.01
CA TYR A 35 5.03 8.38 -17.07
C TYR A 35 4.43 9.75 -17.42
N PRO A 36 4.05 10.02 -18.69
CA PRO A 36 3.45 11.31 -19.06
C PRO A 36 2.13 11.57 -18.30
N ALA A 37 1.41 10.50 -17.91
CA ALA A 37 0.19 10.61 -17.14
C ALA A 37 0.43 11.01 -15.67
N SER A 38 1.61 10.75 -15.08
CA SER A 38 1.92 11.23 -13.72
C SER A 38 2.43 12.67 -13.72
N ALA A 39 3.15 13.08 -14.77
CA ALA A 39 3.65 14.44 -14.90
C ALA A 39 2.52 15.47 -15.03
N SER A 40 1.49 15.18 -15.84
CA SER A 40 0.35 16.07 -16.03
C SER A 40 -0.50 16.21 -14.76
N ILE A 41 -0.76 15.10 -14.07
CA ILE A 41 -1.51 15.09 -12.80
C ILE A 41 -0.72 15.79 -11.70
N ARG A 42 0.60 15.57 -11.64
CA ARG A 42 1.49 16.27 -10.71
C ARG A 42 1.45 17.78 -10.93
N GLU A 43 1.57 18.21 -12.18
CA GLU A 43 1.51 19.63 -12.55
C GLU A 43 0.16 20.24 -12.14
N TYR A 44 -0.93 19.53 -12.39
CA TYR A 44 -2.27 19.96 -11.97
C TYR A 44 -2.34 20.19 -10.45
N TYR A 45 -1.88 19.23 -9.64
CA TYR A 45 -1.91 19.40 -8.18
C TYR A 45 -1.01 20.55 -7.70
N LEU A 46 0.16 20.76 -8.31
CA LEU A 46 1.04 21.87 -7.92
C LEU A 46 0.45 23.24 -8.29
N THR A 47 -0.19 23.33 -9.45
CA THR A 47 -0.73 24.60 -9.96
C THR A 47 -2.10 24.95 -9.38
N HIS A 48 -2.93 23.95 -9.03
CA HIS A 48 -4.32 24.14 -8.60
C HIS A 48 -4.57 23.85 -7.12
N ALA A 49 -3.59 23.37 -6.34
CA ALA A 49 -3.78 23.09 -4.90
C ALA A 49 -4.37 24.31 -4.16
N LEU A 50 -3.69 25.46 -4.21
CA LEU A 50 -4.14 26.63 -3.46
C LEU A 50 -5.51 27.15 -3.93
N ALA A 51 -5.73 27.22 -5.24
CA ALA A 51 -6.98 27.75 -5.80
C ALA A 51 -8.17 26.79 -5.64
N GLY A 52 -7.93 25.48 -5.68
CA GLY A 52 -8.96 24.44 -5.63
C GLY A 52 -9.34 24.00 -4.21
N THR A 53 -8.38 24.02 -3.26
CA THR A 53 -8.57 23.46 -1.91
C THR A 53 -8.30 24.47 -0.80
N GLY A 54 -7.71 25.63 -1.12
CA GLY A 54 -7.28 26.62 -0.13
C GLY A 54 -6.01 26.23 0.64
N ALA A 55 -5.42 25.07 0.36
CA ALA A 55 -4.20 24.62 1.02
C ALA A 55 -2.95 25.14 0.29
N GLU A 56 -2.08 25.85 1.01
CA GLU A 56 -0.79 26.33 0.49
C GLU A 56 0.18 25.16 0.23
N ASN A 57 0.07 24.08 1.01
CA ASN A 57 0.85 22.88 0.82
C ASN A 57 0.12 21.88 -0.10
N ALA A 58 0.70 21.61 -1.27
CA ALA A 58 0.18 20.65 -2.24
C ALA A 58 0.01 19.23 -1.66
N VAL A 59 0.87 18.81 -0.73
CA VAL A 59 0.76 17.51 -0.07
C VAL A 59 -0.49 17.45 0.82
N THR A 60 -0.75 18.52 1.56
CA THR A 60 -1.96 18.64 2.38
C THR A 60 -3.22 18.69 1.52
N ALA A 61 -3.18 19.41 0.39
CA ALA A 61 -4.27 19.40 -0.59
C ALA A 61 -4.58 17.98 -1.09
N VAL A 62 -3.54 17.16 -1.31
CA VAL A 62 -3.73 15.76 -1.73
C VAL A 62 -4.35 14.92 -0.63
N TYR A 63 -3.82 14.96 0.61
CA TYR A 63 -4.32 14.10 1.69
C TYR A 63 -5.70 14.49 2.21
N LEU A 64 -5.98 15.79 2.34
CA LEU A 64 -7.19 16.29 3.02
C LEU A 64 -8.29 16.72 2.07
N ASP A 65 -8.01 16.84 0.76
CA ASP A 65 -9.02 17.24 -0.23
C ASP A 65 -9.12 16.20 -1.35
N TYR A 66 -8.16 16.20 -2.29
CA TYR A 66 -8.23 15.36 -3.49
C TYR A 66 -8.35 13.85 -3.19
N ARG A 67 -7.77 13.38 -2.08
CA ARG A 67 -7.78 11.96 -1.67
C ARG A 67 -8.25 11.76 -0.23
N LEU A 68 -9.14 12.63 0.26
CA LEU A 68 -9.64 12.62 1.64
C LEU A 68 -10.07 11.23 2.14
N PHE A 69 -10.83 10.48 1.34
CA PHE A 69 -11.34 9.17 1.77
C PHE A 69 -10.24 8.14 2.05
N ALA A 70 -9.13 8.16 1.31
CA ALA A 70 -8.03 7.23 1.56
C ALA A 70 -7.40 7.49 2.95
N THR A 71 -7.08 8.75 3.25
CA THR A 71 -6.52 9.14 4.55
C THR A 71 -7.52 8.98 5.70
N LEU A 72 -8.81 9.22 5.46
CA LEU A 72 -9.87 8.94 6.44
C LEU A 72 -9.92 7.45 6.79
N PHE A 73 -9.90 6.57 5.78
CA PHE A 73 -9.92 5.13 6.02
C PHE A 73 -8.63 4.60 6.64
N GLU A 74 -7.46 5.14 6.29
CA GLU A 74 -6.18 4.84 6.97
C GLU A 74 -6.28 5.16 8.47
N THR A 75 -6.83 6.32 8.82
CA THR A 75 -7.00 6.76 10.21
C THR A 75 -8.03 5.88 10.93
N MET A 76 -9.14 5.54 10.27
CA MET A 76 -10.16 4.64 10.82
C MET A 76 -9.61 3.23 11.07
N LEU A 77 -8.78 2.71 10.16
CA LEU A 77 -8.10 1.43 10.33
C LEU A 77 -7.14 1.44 11.50
N LEU A 78 -6.34 2.50 11.67
CA LEU A 78 -5.49 2.67 12.84
C LEU A 78 -6.31 2.72 14.13
N PHE A 79 -7.42 3.47 14.12
CA PHE A 79 -8.32 3.55 15.26
C PHE A 79 -8.92 2.18 15.64
N CYS A 80 -9.45 1.43 14.66
CA CYS A 80 -9.94 0.07 14.86
C CYS A 80 -8.83 -0.86 15.39
N SER A 81 -7.60 -0.72 14.88
CA SER A 81 -6.46 -1.52 15.33
C SER A 81 -6.13 -1.26 16.80
N VAL A 82 -6.15 0.01 17.22
CA VAL A 82 -5.96 0.40 18.62
C VAL A 82 -7.06 -0.20 19.50
N ILE A 83 -8.35 -0.07 19.11
CA ILE A 83 -9.47 -0.68 19.85
C ILE A 83 -9.29 -2.20 19.97
N ALA A 84 -8.92 -2.88 18.89
CA ALA A 84 -8.72 -4.33 18.89
C ALA A 84 -7.61 -4.74 19.88
N VAL A 85 -6.48 -4.04 19.89
CA VAL A 85 -5.38 -4.28 20.83
C VAL A 85 -5.83 -4.05 22.28
N PHE A 86 -6.57 -2.98 22.56
CA PHE A 86 -7.12 -2.72 23.89
C PHE A 86 -8.09 -3.82 24.34
N TYR A 87 -8.97 -4.27 23.45
CA TYR A 87 -9.93 -5.33 23.75
C TYR A 87 -9.23 -6.66 24.07
N PHE A 88 -8.26 -7.06 23.24
CA PHE A 88 -7.49 -8.29 23.48
C PHE A 88 -6.65 -8.20 24.75
N SER A 89 -6.01 -7.05 25.00
CA SER A 89 -5.21 -6.85 26.21
C SER A 89 -6.02 -6.97 27.50
N ARG A 90 -7.32 -6.65 27.49
CA ARG A 90 -8.18 -6.77 28.68
C ARG A 90 -8.64 -8.18 28.97
N HIS A 91 -8.73 -9.06 27.97
CA HIS A 91 -9.25 -10.42 28.13
C HIS A 91 -8.18 -11.47 28.53
N GLN A 92 -6.91 -11.09 28.63
CA GLN A 92 -5.84 -12.02 29.03
C GLN A 92 -5.73 -12.24 30.55
N GLY A 93 -6.63 -11.63 31.35
CA GLY A 93 -6.64 -11.72 32.82
C GLY A 93 -7.66 -12.68 33.44
N ASP A 94 -8.59 -13.24 32.66
CA ASP A 94 -9.73 -14.02 33.20
C ASP A 94 -9.57 -15.53 32.96
N HIS A 95 -8.38 -16.08 33.22
CA HIS A 95 -8.15 -17.51 33.36
C HIS A 95 -7.62 -17.82 34.76
N GLU A 96 -8.53 -17.78 35.74
CA GLU A 96 -8.55 -18.70 36.89
C GLU A 96 -9.69 -19.71 36.69
#